data_AF-A0A821RGZ2-F1
#
_entry.id   AF-A0A821RGZ2-F1
#
_cell.length_a   1.000
_cell.length_b   1.000
_cell.length_c   1.000
_cell.angle_alpha   90.00
_cell.angle_beta   90.00
_cell.angle_gamma   90.00
#
_symmetry.space_group_name_H-M   'P 1'
#
loop_
_entity.id
_entity.type
_entity.pdbx_description
1 polymer ?
#
loop_
_entity_poly.entity_id
_entity_poly.type
_entity_poly.pdbx_seq_one_letter_code
_entity_poly.pdbx_strand_id
1 'polypeptide(L)'
;DTDDLLEYFEKTWIGEPKRRGTGRKKPQFDHKLWNIHDRVVATVPRSNNSVEGWHNALASRVAISYPTIVKLGVKIRREQSKFEVDMAK
;
A
#
# COMPACT_ATOMS: atom_id res chain seq x y z
N ASP A 1 22.70 23.83 -3.17
CA ASP A 1 21.67 23.47 -2.17
C ASP A 1 20.71 22.40 -2.65
N THR A 2 20.14 22.49 -3.87
CA THR A 2 19.30 21.41 -4.42
C THR A 2 20.09 20.18 -4.86
N ASP A 3 21.34 20.35 -5.29
CA ASP A 3 22.17 19.27 -5.81
C ASP A 3 22.54 18.24 -4.74
N ASP A 4 22.85 18.71 -3.53
CA ASP A 4 23.18 17.84 -2.38
C ASP A 4 21.96 17.00 -1.96
N LEU A 5 20.76 17.60 -2.01
CA LEU A 5 19.51 16.88 -1.74
C LEU A 5 19.23 15.82 -2.81
N LEU A 6 19.47 16.14 -4.08
CA LEU A 6 19.29 15.19 -5.19
C LEU A 6 20.28 14.04 -5.08
N GLU A 7 21.57 14.31 -4.80
CA GLU A 7 22.58 13.27 -4.63
C GLU A 7 22.22 12.34 -3.45
N TYR A 8 21.80 12.92 -2.32
CA TYR A 8 21.30 12.15 -1.19
C TYR A 8 20.10 11.27 -1.57
N PHE A 9 19.10 11.83 -2.26
CA PHE A 9 17.89 11.11 -2.62
C PHE A 9 18.17 9.98 -3.62
N GLU A 10 19.01 10.25 -4.63
CA GLU A 10 19.43 9.24 -5.60
C GLU A 10 20.20 8.12 -4.94
N LYS A 11 21.16 8.42 -4.06
CA LYS A 11 21.94 7.40 -3.35
C LYS A 11 21.09 6.56 -2.41
N THR A 12 20.15 7.19 -1.72
CA THR A 12 19.38 6.54 -0.65
C THR A 12 18.24 5.68 -1.20
N TRP A 13 17.52 6.18 -2.21
CA TRP A 13 16.23 5.60 -2.63
C TRP A 13 16.19 5.14 -4.09
N ILE A 14 16.75 5.89 -5.03
CA ILE A 14 16.59 5.57 -6.47
C ILE A 14 17.70 4.63 -6.99
N GLY A 15 18.93 4.87 -6.56
CA GLY A 15 20.17 4.34 -7.11
C GLY A 15 20.89 5.38 -7.98
N GLU A 16 22.15 5.68 -7.68
CA GLU A 16 22.94 6.65 -8.44
C GLU A 16 23.18 6.16 -9.89
N PRO A 17 23.18 7.05 -10.88
CA PRO A 17 23.64 6.72 -12.24
C PRO A 17 25.06 6.15 -12.22
N LYS A 18 25.30 5.07 -12.99
CA LYS A 18 26.66 4.55 -13.13
C LYS A 18 27.51 5.54 -13.94
N ARG A 19 28.71 5.86 -13.44
CA ARG A 19 29.67 6.73 -14.15
C ARG A 19 30.16 6.15 -15.49
N ARG A 20 30.08 4.83 -15.67
CA ARG A 20 30.41 4.12 -16.91
C ARG A 20 29.38 3.01 -17.17
N GLY A 21 28.93 2.89 -18.41
CA GLY A 21 27.93 1.91 -18.85
C GLY A 21 26.48 2.35 -18.60
N THR A 22 25.54 1.47 -18.94
CA THR A 22 24.09 1.72 -18.81
C THR A 22 23.56 1.26 -17.45
N GLY A 23 22.67 2.07 -16.86
CA GLY A 23 21.91 1.72 -15.66
C GLY A 23 22.31 2.47 -14.39
N ARG A 24 21.68 2.09 -13.27
CA ARG A 24 21.87 2.69 -11.94
C ARG A 24 22.54 1.70 -10.98
N LYS A 25 23.24 2.21 -9.96
CA LYS A 25 23.70 1.42 -8.81
C LYS A 25 22.50 1.01 -7.97
N LYS A 26 22.66 -0.01 -7.12
CA LYS A 26 21.63 -0.30 -6.11
C LYS A 26 21.54 0.88 -5.13
N PRO A 27 20.32 1.33 -4.80
CA PRO A 27 20.12 2.29 -3.72
C PRO A 27 20.53 1.68 -2.38
N GLN A 28 20.75 2.54 -1.37
CA GLN A 28 20.99 2.11 0.00
C GLN A 28 19.81 1.29 0.56
N PHE A 29 18.57 1.70 0.24
CA PHE A 29 17.36 0.96 0.59
C PHE A 29 16.72 0.38 -0.68
N ASP A 30 16.58 -0.94 -0.71
CA ASP A 30 15.98 -1.66 -1.83
C ASP A 30 14.55 -1.17 -2.09
N HIS A 31 14.15 -1.09 -3.36
CA HIS A 31 12.80 -0.71 -3.77
C HIS A 31 11.74 -1.65 -3.19
N LYS A 32 12.11 -2.90 -2.87
CA LYS A 32 11.24 -3.86 -2.17
C LYS A 32 10.71 -3.37 -0.82
N LEU A 33 11.37 -2.39 -0.20
CA LEU A 33 10.91 -1.79 1.05
C LEU A 33 9.82 -0.73 0.83
N TRP A 34 9.57 -0.33 -0.41
CA TRP A 34 8.58 0.70 -0.70
C TRP A 34 7.17 0.11 -0.56
N ASN A 35 6.29 0.83 0.14
CA ASN A 35 4.88 0.46 0.32
C ASN A 35 4.10 0.24 -1.00
N ILE A 36 4.62 0.75 -2.11
CA ILE A 36 4.05 0.70 -3.45
C ILE A 36 4.67 -0.39 -4.32
N HIS A 37 5.79 -1.00 -3.90
CA HIS A 37 6.57 -1.92 -4.71
C HIS A 37 5.71 -3.06 -5.25
N ASP A 38 5.09 -3.83 -4.36
CA ASP A 38 4.30 -4.99 -4.75
C ASP A 38 3.08 -4.59 -5.58
N ARG A 39 2.49 -3.43 -5.28
CA ARG A 39 1.37 -2.87 -6.05
C ARG A 39 1.78 -2.58 -7.50
N VAL A 40 2.97 -2.01 -7.70
CA VAL A 40 3.50 -1.70 -9.04
C VAL A 40 3.89 -2.96 -9.79
N VAL A 41 4.56 -3.90 -9.11
CA VAL A 41 4.94 -5.20 -9.69
C VAL A 41 3.70 -5.99 -10.13
N ALA A 42 2.64 -5.98 -9.31
CA ALA A 42 1.37 -6.66 -9.62
C ALA A 42 0.45 -5.84 -10.54
N THR A 43 0.87 -4.67 -11.04
CA THR A 43 0.07 -3.80 -11.93
C THR A 43 -1.33 -3.45 -11.39
N VAL A 44 -1.47 -3.38 -10.06
CA VAL A 44 -2.74 -3.08 -9.40
C VAL A 44 -3.08 -1.59 -9.59
N PRO A 45 -4.36 -1.23 -9.76
CA PRO A 45 -4.79 0.16 -9.88
C PRO A 45 -4.23 1.07 -8.78
N ARG A 46 -3.83 2.29 -9.15
CA ARG A 46 -3.34 3.29 -8.19
C ARG A 46 -4.46 3.88 -7.34
N SER A 47 -5.68 3.88 -7.86
CA SER A 47 -6.86 4.33 -7.13
C SER A 47 -7.28 3.25 -6.14
N ASN A 48 -7.48 3.68 -4.90
CA ASN A 48 -8.00 2.91 -3.78
C ASN A 48 -9.54 2.83 -3.79
N ASN A 49 -10.20 3.14 -4.91
CA ASN A 49 -11.67 3.20 -5.00
C ASN A 49 -12.37 1.93 -4.49
N SER A 50 -11.79 0.76 -4.75
CA SER A 50 -12.32 -0.51 -4.23
C SER A 50 -12.24 -0.59 -2.70
N VAL A 51 -11.13 -0.12 -2.13
CA VAL A 51 -10.90 -0.05 -0.68
C VAL A 51 -11.81 1.01 -0.04
N GLU A 52 -11.98 2.17 -0.68
CA GLU A 52 -12.91 3.22 -0.24
C GLU A 52 -14.36 2.73 -0.28
N GLY A 53 -14.75 2.03 -1.35
CA GLY A 53 -16.06 1.39 -1.46
C GLY A 53 -16.28 0.34 -0.37
N TRP A 54 -15.26 -0.47 -0.06
CA TRP A 54 -15.31 -1.41 1.05
C TRP A 54 -15.44 -0.71 2.41
N HIS A 55 -14.66 0.34 2.67
CA HIS A 55 -14.77 1.12 3.92
C HIS A 55 -16.14 1.76 4.07
N ASN A 56 -16.72 2.28 2.98
CA ASN A 56 -18.07 2.85 3.00
C ASN A 56 -19.13 1.78 3.33
N ALA A 57 -19.07 0.62 2.65
CA ALA A 57 -19.94 -0.51 2.94
C ALA A 57 -19.78 -1.02 4.38
N LEU A 58 -18.54 -1.10 4.89
CA LEU A 58 -18.26 -1.49 6.26
C LEU A 58 -18.85 -0.49 7.26
N ALA A 59 -18.66 0.81 7.06
CA ALA A 59 -19.23 1.84 7.92
C ALA A 59 -20.76 1.74 8.00
N SER A 60 -21.41 1.55 6.85
CA SER A 60 -22.85 1.29 6.75
C SER A 60 -23.28 0.03 7.52
N ARG A 61 -22.50 -1.07 7.46
CA ARG A 61 -22.84 -2.36 8.09
C ARG A 61 -22.51 -2.44 9.58
N VAL A 62 -21.45 -1.76 10.02
CA VAL A 62 -21.07 -1.65 11.44
C VAL A 62 -22.12 -0.82 12.17
N ALA A 63 -22.55 0.31 11.59
CA ALA A 63 -23.64 1.16 12.09
C ALA A 63 -23.55 1.50 13.58
N ILE A 64 -22.33 1.65 14.11
CA ILE A 64 -22.06 1.99 15.51
C ILE A 64 -21.02 3.12 15.51
N SER A 65 -21.36 4.27 16.09
CA SER A 65 -20.47 5.45 16.12
C SER A 65 -19.24 5.25 17.03
N TYR A 66 -19.38 4.47 18.12
CA TYR A 66 -18.30 4.23 19.09
C TYR A 66 -18.28 2.76 19.56
N PRO A 67 -17.85 1.82 18.70
CA PRO A 67 -17.80 0.41 19.07
C PRO A 67 -16.65 0.16 20.04
N THR A 68 -16.89 -0.64 21.08
CA THR A 68 -15.79 -1.23 21.85
C THR A 68 -14.99 -2.17 20.95
N ILE A 69 -13.71 -2.38 21.25
CA ILE A 69 -12.83 -3.22 20.42
C ILE A 69 -13.38 -4.63 20.18
N VAL A 70 -14.08 -5.18 21.16
CA VAL A 70 -14.77 -6.49 21.06
C VAL A 70 -15.90 -6.45 20.03
N LYS A 71 -16.78 -5.44 20.12
CA LYS A 71 -17.90 -5.27 19.17
C LYS A 71 -17.39 -5.02 17.75
N LEU A 72 -16.35 -4.21 17.61
CA LEU A 72 -15.69 -3.97 16.34
C LEU A 72 -15.10 -5.27 15.77
N GLY A 73 -14.37 -6.04 16.58
CA GLY A 73 -13.77 -7.31 16.14
C GLY A 73 -14.79 -8.34 15.69
N VAL A 74 -15.94 -8.45 16.37
CA VAL A 74 -17.05 -9.32 15.94
C VAL A 74 -17.60 -8.90 14.56
N LYS A 75 -17.79 -7.59 14.36
CA LYS A 75 -18.30 -7.06 13.09
C LYS A 75 -17.32 -7.26 11.94
N ILE A 76 -16.04 -6.97 12.15
CA ILE A 76 -14.98 -7.19 11.15
C ILE A 76 -14.94 -8.66 10.73
N ARG A 77 -14.94 -9.61 11.69
CA ARG A 77 -14.97 -11.04 11.37
C ARG A 77 -16.17 -11.43 10.51
N ARG A 78 -17.36 -10.92 10.85
CA ARG A 78 -18.58 -11.21 10.09
C ARG A 78 -18.51 -10.68 8.65
N GLU A 79 -17.94 -9.50 8.46
CA GLU A 79 -17.77 -8.91 7.13
C GLU A 79 -16.72 -9.64 6.29
N GLN A 80 -15.62 -10.06 6.92
CA GLN A 80 -14.61 -10.90 6.28
C GLN A 80 -15.19 -12.24 5.79
N SER A 81 -15.95 -12.94 6.64
CA SER A 81 -16.57 -14.22 6.25
C SER A 81 -17.55 -14.07 5.07
N LYS A 82 -18.27 -12.94 4.98
CA LYS A 82 -19.14 -12.67 3.82
C LYS A 82 -18.32 -12.45 2.55
N PHE A 83 -17.26 -11.66 2.65
CA PHE A 83 -16.39 -11.36 1.51
C PHE A 83 -15.74 -12.63 0.93
N GLU A 84 -15.29 -13.55 1.80
CA GLU A 84 -14.72 -14.83 1.39
C GLU A 84 -15.74 -15.72 0.66
N VAL A 85 -17.00 -15.73 1.11
CA VAL A 85 -18.09 -16.45 0.43
C VAL A 85 -18.41 -15.84 -0.93
N ASP A 86 -18.37 -14.51 -1.06
CA ASP A 86 -18.63 -13.81 -2.32
C ASP A 86 -17.49 -14.02 -3.33
N MET A 87 -16.23 -14.12 -2.89
CA MET A 87 -15.09 -14.43 -3.76
C MET A 87 -15.01 -15.90 -4.20
N ALA A 88 -15.65 -16.81 -3.47
CA ALA A 88 -15.67 -18.25 -3.79
C ALA A 88 -16.73 -18.65 -4.82
N LYS A 89 -17.58 -17.72 -5.25
CA LYS A 89 -18.59 -17.90 -6.31
C LYS A 89 -18.07 -17.42 -7.66
#